data_AF-A0A924XK29-F1
#
_entry.id   AF-A0A924XK29-F1
#
_cell.length_a   1.000
_cell.length_b   1.000
_cell.length_c   1.000
_cell.angle_alpha   90.00
_cell.angle_beta   90.00
_cell.angle_gamma   90.00
#
_symmetry.space_group_name_H-M   'P 1'
#
loop_
_entity.id
_entity.type
_entity.pdbx_description
1 polymer ?
#
loop_
_entity_poly.entity_id
_entity_poly.type
_entity_poly.pdbx_seq_one_letter_code
_entity_poly.pdbx_strand_id
1 'polypeptide(L)' 'MNPVLTIEQLLMEASVFAAIESVYPEPSLYGVTDGKAIGTYVEHKFKAHLAAKYAVVVSSSAMGIDLP' A
#
# COMPACT_ATOMS: atom_id res chain seq x y z
N MET A 1 -4.66 -2.65 -21.18
CA MET A 1 -4.93 -1.43 -20.40
C MET A 1 -5.20 -1.88 -18.98
N ASN A 2 -4.43 -1.44 -18.00
CA ASN A 2 -4.71 -1.75 -16.60
C ASN A 2 -5.97 -0.98 -16.17
N PRO A 3 -6.84 -1.57 -15.33
CA PRO A 3 -8.03 -0.89 -14.84
C PRO A 3 -7.65 0.34 -14.01
N VAL A 4 -8.49 1.37 -14.06
CA VAL A 4 -8.37 2.56 -13.20
C VAL A 4 -8.66 2.14 -11.77
N LEU A 5 -7.82 2.56 -10.82
CA LEU A 5 -8.03 2.30 -9.41
C LEU A 5 -9.28 3.07 -8.93
N THR A 6 -10.28 2.35 -8.45
CA THR A 6 -11.47 2.92 -7.79
C THR A 6 -11.39 2.74 -6.28
N ILE A 7 -12.14 3.53 -5.52
CA ILE A 7 -12.19 3.44 -4.04
C ILE A 7 -12.60 2.03 -3.59
N GLU A 8 -13.54 1.38 -4.29
CA GLU A 8 -13.97 0.01 -3.97
C GLU A 8 -12.83 -1.01 -4.16
N GLN A 9 -12.06 -0.87 -5.24
CA GLN A 9 -10.87 -1.70 -5.48
C GLN A 9 -9.79 -1.42 -4.43
N LEU A 10 -9.60 -0.15 -4.05
CA LEU A 10 -8.67 0.23 -2.98
C LEU A 10 -9.02 -0.45 -1.65
N LEU A 11 -10.28 -0.41 -1.24
CA LEU A 11 -10.75 -1.05 0.00
C LEU A 11 -10.59 -2.56 -0.03
N MET A 12 -10.87 -3.19 -1.17
CA MET A 12 -10.69 -4.62 -1.38
C MET A 12 -9.20 -5.00 -1.31
N GLU A 13 -8.35 -4.28 -2.03
CA GLU A 13 -6.91 -4.52 -2.03
C GLU A 13 -6.28 -4.23 -0.67
N ALA A 14 -6.75 -3.23 0.09
CA ALA A 14 -6.30 -2.97 1.45
C ALA A 14 -6.62 -4.14 2.38
N SER A 15 -7.82 -4.72 2.27
CA SER A 15 -8.22 -5.89 3.05
C SER A 15 -7.38 -7.13 2.69
N VAL A 16 -7.15 -7.35 1.39
CA VAL A 16 -6.31 -8.45 0.88
C VAL A 16 -4.86 -8.26 1.34
N PHE A 17 -4.33 -7.05 1.21
CA PHE A 17 -2.97 -6.72 1.63
C PHE A 17 -2.79 -6.92 3.13
N ALA A 18 -3.73 -6.46 3.96
CA ALA A 18 -3.70 -6.70 5.40
C ALA A 18 -3.73 -8.20 5.75
N ALA A 19 -4.54 -9.01 5.05
CA ALA A 19 -4.58 -10.46 5.25
C ALA A 19 -3.25 -11.14 4.84
N ILE A 20 -2.65 -10.71 3.73
CA ILE A 20 -1.36 -11.22 3.25
C ILE A 20 -0.24 -10.85 4.24
N GLU A 21 -0.13 -9.57 4.61
CA GLU A 21 0.89 -9.09 5.55
C GLU A 21 0.71 -9.66 6.96
N SER A 22 -0.53 -9.99 7.37
CA SER A 22 -0.78 -10.65 8.64
C SER A 22 -0.31 -12.11 8.68
N VAL A 23 -0.23 -12.78 7.52
CA VAL A 23 0.24 -14.17 7.42
C VAL A 23 1.72 -14.22 7.06
N TYR A 24 2.22 -13.20 6.35
CA TYR A 24 3.62 -13.11 5.95
C TYR A 24 4.48 -12.58 7.10
N PRO A 25 5.40 -13.40 7.65
CA PRO A 25 6.35 -12.89 8.62
C PRO A 25 7.28 -11.91 7.90
N GLU A 26 7.15 -10.61 8.23
CA GLU A 26 8.02 -9.56 7.74
C GLU A 26 9.14 -9.30 8.78
N PRO A 27 10.27 -10.04 8.74
CA PRO A 27 11.32 -9.91 9.74
C PRO A 27 11.95 -8.52 9.79
N SER A 28 11.84 -7.75 8.70
CA SER A 28 12.29 -6.35 8.63
C SER A 28 11.52 -5.42 9.59
N LEU A 29 10.32 -5.81 10.02
CA LEU A 29 9.50 -5.10 11.01
C LEU A 29 9.66 -5.68 12.42
N TYR A 30 10.39 -6.79 12.60
CA TYR A 30 10.56 -7.40 13.92
C TYR A 30 11.46 -6.54 14.80
N GLY A 31 10.93 -6.09 15.93
CA GLY A 31 11.62 -5.19 16.85
C GLY A 31 11.53 -3.71 16.47
N VAL A 32 10.84 -3.36 15.38
CA VAL A 32 10.50 -1.97 15.09
C VAL A 32 9.39 -1.53 16.03
N THR A 33 9.72 -0.67 16.99
CA THR A 33 8.75 -0.05 17.90
C THR A 33 8.26 1.31 17.41
N ASP A 34 8.91 1.85 16.38
CA ASP A 34 8.58 3.11 15.76
C ASP A 34 7.41 2.91 14.78
N GLY A 35 6.20 3.26 15.23
CA GLY A 35 4.98 3.14 14.42
C GLY A 35 5.03 3.93 13.11
N LYS A 36 5.89 4.96 13.00
CA LYS A 36 6.08 5.72 11.77
C LYS A 36 6.91 4.94 10.76
N ALA A 37 7.94 4.23 11.20
CA ALA A 37 8.72 3.35 10.33
C ALA A 37 7.87 2.21 9.77
N ILE A 38 7.02 1.60 10.61
CA ILE A 38 6.06 0.57 10.18
C ILE A 38 5.07 1.14 9.16
N GLY A 39 4.46 2.29 9.48
CA GLY A 39 3.50 2.94 8.58
C GLY A 39 4.10 3.30 7.23
N THR A 40 5.32 3.85 7.21
CA THR A 40 6.02 4.21 5.97
C THR A 40 6.34 2.98 5.12
N TYR A 41 6.73 1.88 5.76
CA TYR A 41 7.03 0.62 5.05
C TYR A 41 5.77 0.04 4.40
N VAL A 42 4.69 -0.09 5.18
CA VAL A 42 3.39 -0.61 4.73
C VAL A 42 2.83 0.28 3.61
N GLU A 43 2.93 1.60 3.75
CA GLU A 43 2.46 2.55 2.73
C GLU A 43 3.20 2.39 1.39
N HIS A 44 4.54 2.37 1.41
CA HIS A 44 5.31 2.17 0.18
C HIS A 44 5.01 0.81 -0.47
N LYS A 45 4.92 -0.25 0.33
CA LYS A 45 4.64 -1.60 -0.15
C LYS A 45 3.23 -1.70 -0.74
N PHE A 46 2.25 -1.06 -0.12
CA PHE A 46 0.87 -1.00 -0.61
C PHE A 46 0.76 -0.21 -1.92
N LYS A 47 1.42 0.95 -2.03
CA LYS A 47 1.49 1.71 -3.28
C LYS A 47 2.12 0.91 -4.42
N ALA A 48 3.20 0.18 -4.14
CA ALA A 48 3.83 -0.71 -5.13
C ALA A 48 2.88 -1.86 -5.54
N HIS A 49 2.14 -2.42 -4.60
CA HIS A 49 1.14 -3.46 -4.87
C HIS A 49 0.04 -2.95 -5.80
N LEU A 50 -0.47 -1.73 -5.56
CA LEU A 50 -1.48 -1.10 -6.40
C LEU A 50 -0.93 -0.72 -7.78
N ALA A 51 0.28 -0.15 -7.86
CA ALA A 51 0.91 0.24 -9.12
C ALA A 51 1.21 -0.97 -10.04
N ALA A 52 1.43 -2.15 -9.48
CA ALA A 52 1.62 -3.39 -10.24
C ALA A 52 0.32 -3.89 -10.90
N LYS A 53 -0.85 -3.63 -10.29
CA LYS A 53 -2.15 -4.18 -10.71
C LYS A 53 -3.06 -3.17 -11.42
N TYR A 54 -2.98 -1.90 -11.02
CA TYR A 54 -3.87 -0.83 -11.47
C TYR A 54 -3.10 0.28 -12.14
N ALA A 55 -3.77 1.02 -13.02
CA ALA A 55 -3.26 2.29 -13.51
C ALA A 55 -3.40 3.33 -12.40
N VAL A 56 -2.46 3.33 -11.45
CA VAL A 56 -2.39 4.34 -10.40
C VAL A 56 -1.75 5.58 -11.00
N VAL A 57 -2.49 6.69 -11.04
CA VAL A 57 -1.89 7.99 -11.37
C VAL A 57 -1.12 8.43 -10.13
N VAL A 58 0.15 8.06 -10.04
CA VAL A 58 1.06 8.55 -9.00
C VAL A 58 1.42 10.00 -9.35
N SER A 59 0.47 10.91 -9.17
CA SER A 59 0.73 12.34 -9.30
C SER A 59 1.47 12.81 -8.05
N SER A 60 2.80 12.87 -8.16
CA SER A 60 3.76 13.49 -7.24
C SER A 60 3.39 13.47 -5.75
N SER A 61 3.96 12.50 -5.04
CA SER A 61 3.94 12.33 -3.58
C SER A 61 4.30 13.58 -2.75
N ALA A 62 4.74 14.67 -3.41
CA ALA A 62 4.99 15.99 -2.81
C ALA A 62 3.73 16.78 -2.43
N MET A 63 2.52 16.40 -2.90
CA MET A 63 1.28 17.13 -2.63
C MET A 63 0.38 16.48 -1.57
N GLY A 64 0.76 15.34 -1.00
CA GLY A 64 -0.01 14.68 0.07
C GLY A 64 -1.36 14.08 -0.38
N ILE A 65 -1.62 13.95 -1.68
CA ILE A 65 -2.79 13.29 -2.25
C ILE A 65 -2.28 12.08 -3.02
N ASP A 66 -2.13 10.95 -2.32
CA ASP A 66 -1.45 9.76 -2.86
C ASP A 66 -2.44 8.69 -3.38
N LEU A 67 -3.73 8.84 -3.11
CA LEU A 67 -4.79 7.91 -3.50
C LEU A 67 -6.06 8.70 -3.87
N PRO A 68 -6.89 8.19 -4.81
CA PRO A 68 -8.15 8.82 -5.20
C PRO A 68 -9.16 8.90 -4.05
#